data_AF-A0A074RSZ1-F1
#
_entry.id   AF-A0A074RSZ1-F1
#
_cell.length_a   1.000
_cell.length_b   1.000
_cell.length_c   1.000
_cell.angle_alpha   90.00
_cell.angle_beta   90.00
_cell.angle_gamma   90.00
#
_symmetry.space_group_name_H-M   'P 1'
#
loop_
_entity.id
_entity.type
_entity.pdbx_description
1 polymer ?
#
loop_
_entity_poly.entity_id
_entity_poly.type
_entity_poly.pdbx_seq_one_letter_code
_entity_poly.pdbx_strand_id
1 'polypeptide(L)'
;MALLAQSEWGRSLDQYVGSYSREEMEKWPSELDKQQLHRTQEAIERIRQVDLGSATAINHVDLSDLEIVIRSSRSAAIYPYFATSDLVRGCIHLMSNLPLSLEERQSPFSYEYGYLCFRILIIAIGACLVDRSRGGGHFQEAMGKINTNPETEPLLYLSRRVMSVVLDLVDHSGGFQDSYNCILGWSRCSECNDEEELVARTDASTLLAMLWADSRQFSKAMFWTYSPGISGVVYLLWRYACYERHLKDQPSPDRYMIPFVDIYWRCTLSTTPDQTLALSFLRKANVHPAEIWDDMPIKPELGDTKLIVQAALHQLNLASTSFRAPDYPLQPEDVPNMLDFVRRHWLPECIDLLPSLFGAIINRMWVAFLRVLTPFSVPSNNCCDDGGYLEDLNKSGTHDAIKTEVLIQILKNGLVDFIGRIMLYLNPTTIAPEAEHDEASSNMRLLWECEHIFKAIRLLPPHGVLKDYFDTCGMSWWKLYWHLDSLSEPPNLGLDFTPFYKVCKNVWLGMRPGVGQIYSPTCKYARCPSPTIQRGLEYYCGHCIKRTYCSIQCQQK
;
A
#
# COMPACT_ATOMS: atom_id res chain seq x y z
N MET A 1 -33.45 -6.93 -26.66
CA MET A 1 -33.35 -5.57 -26.10
C MET A 1 -32.07 -5.36 -25.30
N ALA A 2 -31.58 -6.30 -24.48
CA ALA A 2 -30.30 -6.18 -23.76
C ALA A 2 -29.04 -6.01 -24.66
N LEU A 3 -29.00 -6.64 -25.84
CA LEU A 3 -27.88 -6.54 -26.79
C LEU A 3 -27.79 -5.20 -27.54
N LEU A 4 -28.90 -4.46 -27.65
CA LEU A 4 -28.91 -3.13 -28.31
C LEU A 4 -28.49 -2.02 -27.34
N ALA A 5 -28.81 -2.15 -26.04
CA ALA A 5 -28.33 -1.22 -25.02
C ALA A 5 -26.81 -1.29 -24.81
N GLN A 6 -26.18 -2.45 -25.05
CA GLN A 6 -24.72 -2.60 -24.92
C GLN A 6 -23.92 -1.76 -25.94
N SER A 7 -24.48 -1.36 -27.09
CA SER A 7 -23.71 -0.57 -28.06
C SER A 7 -23.56 0.90 -27.68
N GLU A 8 -24.48 1.45 -26.89
CA GLU A 8 -24.47 2.88 -26.52
C GLU A 8 -23.49 3.17 -25.38
N TRP A 9 -23.31 2.21 -24.46
CA TRP A 9 -22.46 2.36 -23.26
C TRP A 9 -21.01 1.88 -23.47
N GLY A 10 -20.69 1.42 -24.68
CA GLY A 10 -19.38 0.94 -25.06
C GLY A 10 -19.07 -0.47 -24.58
N ARG A 11 -17.77 -0.78 -24.53
CA ARG A 11 -17.28 -2.12 -24.22
C ARG A 11 -17.52 -2.48 -22.76
N SER A 12 -17.62 -3.78 -22.48
CA SER A 12 -17.67 -4.28 -21.10
C SER A 12 -16.32 -4.16 -20.40
N LEU A 13 -16.32 -4.20 -19.06
CA LEU A 13 -15.10 -4.14 -18.22
C LEU A 13 -13.98 -5.05 -18.70
N ASP A 14 -14.26 -6.32 -18.99
CA ASP A 14 -13.26 -7.28 -19.46
C ASP A 14 -12.67 -6.95 -20.85
N GLN A 15 -13.38 -6.14 -21.64
CA GLN A 15 -12.97 -5.76 -22.98
C GLN A 15 -12.24 -4.42 -23.02
N TYR A 16 -12.63 -3.45 -22.17
CA TYR A 16 -12.06 -2.10 -22.25
C TYR A 16 -10.75 -1.96 -21.46
N VAL A 17 -10.57 -2.68 -20.34
CA VAL A 17 -9.42 -2.44 -19.44
C VAL A 17 -8.07 -2.55 -20.15
N GLY A 18 -7.93 -3.48 -21.09
CA GLY A 18 -6.71 -3.65 -21.88
C GLY A 18 -6.40 -2.48 -22.83
N SER A 19 -7.38 -1.61 -23.13
CA SER A 19 -7.19 -0.45 -24.01
C SER A 19 -6.74 0.82 -23.28
N TYR A 20 -6.73 0.79 -21.95
CA TYR A 20 -6.37 1.91 -21.08
C TYR A 20 -5.20 1.56 -20.15
N SER A 21 -4.40 0.57 -20.52
CA SER A 21 -3.10 0.34 -19.91
C SER A 21 -2.17 1.52 -20.21
N ARG A 22 -1.09 1.64 -19.44
CA ARG A 22 -0.09 2.69 -19.66
C ARG A 22 0.50 2.62 -21.08
N GLU A 23 0.82 1.41 -21.53
CA GLU A 23 1.43 1.15 -22.84
C GLU A 23 0.51 1.53 -24.00
N GLU A 24 -0.81 1.35 -23.86
CA GLU A 24 -1.77 1.78 -24.87
C GLU A 24 -1.96 3.29 -24.86
N MET A 25 -2.01 3.91 -23.67
CA MET A 25 -2.09 5.37 -23.55
C MET A 25 -0.86 6.06 -24.14
N GLU A 26 0.33 5.46 -24.01
CA GLU A 26 1.59 5.94 -24.60
C GLU A 26 1.57 6.00 -26.14
N LYS A 27 0.57 5.39 -26.81
CA LYS A 27 0.38 5.49 -28.27
C LYS A 27 -0.53 6.63 -28.71
N TRP A 28 -1.26 7.27 -27.79
CA TRP A 28 -2.19 8.36 -28.14
C TRP A 28 -1.45 9.63 -28.61
N PRO A 29 -2.08 10.46 -29.46
CA PRO A 29 -1.44 11.68 -29.97
C PRO A 29 -1.14 12.67 -28.83
N SER A 30 0.09 13.16 -28.76
CA SER A 30 0.52 14.21 -27.83
C SER A 30 0.21 15.62 -28.33
N GLU A 31 0.15 15.79 -29.66
CA GLU A 31 -0.21 17.04 -30.32
C GLU A 31 -1.62 16.94 -30.89
N LEU A 32 -2.43 17.97 -30.64
CA LEU A 32 -3.76 18.10 -31.22
C LEU A 32 -3.71 19.13 -32.33
N ASP A 33 -4.26 18.79 -33.48
CA ASP A 33 -4.54 19.80 -34.49
C ASP A 33 -5.66 20.75 -34.02
N LYS A 34 -5.85 21.88 -34.73
CA LYS A 34 -6.87 22.87 -34.37
C LYS A 34 -8.29 22.31 -34.38
N GLN A 35 -8.58 21.36 -35.26
CA GLN A 35 -9.90 20.76 -35.40
C GLN A 35 -10.18 19.77 -34.26
N GLN A 36 -9.19 18.97 -33.89
CA GLN A 36 -9.24 18.05 -32.75
C GLN A 36 -9.38 18.83 -31.42
N LEU A 37 -8.62 19.91 -31.26
CA LEU A 37 -8.74 20.78 -30.09
C LEU A 37 -10.16 21.37 -29.98
N HIS A 38 -10.70 21.90 -31.08
CA HIS A 38 -12.05 22.46 -31.10
C HIS A 38 -13.12 21.42 -30.77
N ARG A 39 -13.07 20.23 -31.37
CA ARG A 39 -14.00 19.13 -31.06
C ARG A 39 -13.91 18.69 -29.60
N THR A 40 -12.70 18.66 -29.05
CA THR A 40 -12.50 18.31 -27.64
C THR A 40 -13.13 19.36 -26.72
N GLN A 41 -12.99 20.65 -27.05
CA GLN A 41 -13.63 21.74 -26.31
C GLN A 41 -15.15 21.64 -26.35
N GLU A 42 -15.73 21.35 -27.53
CA GLU A 42 -17.18 21.14 -27.67
C GLU A 42 -17.68 19.94 -26.85
N ALA A 43 -16.90 18.84 -26.81
CA ALA A 43 -17.21 17.69 -25.98
C ALA A 43 -17.16 18.03 -24.48
N ILE A 44 -16.12 18.73 -24.02
CA ILE A 44 -16.01 19.21 -22.63
C ILE A 44 -17.20 20.10 -22.27
N GLU A 45 -17.56 21.04 -23.14
CA GLU A 45 -18.67 21.96 -22.89
C GLU A 45 -20.02 21.23 -22.80
N ARG A 46 -20.24 20.21 -23.64
CA ARG A 46 -21.43 19.36 -23.52
C ARG A 46 -21.48 18.60 -22.19
N ILE A 47 -20.34 18.09 -21.70
CA ILE A 47 -20.27 17.43 -20.38
C ILE A 47 -20.60 18.43 -19.26
N ARG A 48 -20.09 19.66 -19.34
CA ARG A 48 -20.33 20.71 -18.33
C ARG A 48 -21.79 21.12 -18.18
N GLN A 49 -22.58 20.95 -19.24
CA GLN A 49 -24.00 21.31 -19.28
C GLN A 49 -24.93 20.17 -18.80
N VAL A 50 -24.38 19.05 -18.34
CA VAL A 50 -25.16 17.93 -17.80
C VAL A 50 -25.71 18.29 -16.42
N ASP A 51 -27.03 18.26 -16.29
CA ASP A 51 -27.73 18.43 -15.01
C ASP A 51 -28.41 17.12 -14.56
N LEU A 52 -28.44 16.90 -13.24
CA LEU A 52 -29.05 15.75 -12.60
C LEU A 52 -30.57 15.67 -12.90
N GLY A 53 -31.06 14.51 -13.37
CA GLY A 53 -32.48 14.27 -13.62
C GLY A 53 -33.01 14.76 -14.99
N SER A 54 -32.17 15.40 -15.80
CA SER A 54 -32.48 15.67 -17.21
C SER A 54 -32.28 14.39 -18.03
N ALA A 55 -33.36 13.64 -18.30
CA ALA A 55 -33.31 12.46 -19.20
C ALA A 55 -32.76 12.80 -20.60
N THR A 56 -32.77 14.09 -20.97
CA THR A 56 -32.19 14.63 -22.19
C THR A 56 -30.67 14.84 -22.13
N ALA A 57 -30.04 14.88 -20.95
CA ALA A 57 -28.59 15.15 -20.82
C ALA A 57 -27.73 13.96 -21.29
N ILE A 58 -28.20 12.73 -21.09
CA ILE A 58 -27.58 11.51 -21.66
C ILE A 58 -27.61 11.54 -23.19
N ASN A 59 -28.65 12.14 -23.79
CA ASN A 59 -28.82 12.17 -25.24
C ASN A 59 -27.86 13.13 -25.97
N HIS A 60 -27.02 13.87 -25.24
CA HIS A 60 -26.12 14.88 -25.81
C HIS A 60 -24.63 14.57 -25.69
N VAL A 61 -24.23 13.66 -24.81
CA VAL A 61 -22.83 13.21 -24.64
C VAL A 61 -22.77 11.73 -25.01
N ASP A 62 -22.10 11.43 -26.11
CA ASP A 62 -21.89 10.04 -26.55
C ASP A 62 -20.52 9.49 -26.12
N LEU A 63 -20.31 8.20 -26.33
CA LEU A 63 -19.04 7.56 -26.00
C LEU A 63 -17.85 8.18 -26.76
N SER A 64 -18.06 8.65 -27.99
CA SER A 64 -17.00 9.24 -28.82
C SER A 64 -16.53 10.58 -28.25
N ASP A 65 -17.43 11.33 -27.61
CA ASP A 65 -17.13 12.57 -26.90
C ASP A 65 -16.22 12.31 -25.70
N LEU A 66 -16.52 11.26 -24.93
CA LEU A 66 -15.67 10.88 -23.79
C LEU A 66 -14.31 10.37 -24.25
N GLU A 67 -14.27 9.57 -25.33
CA GLU A 67 -13.03 9.07 -25.91
C GLU A 67 -12.12 10.19 -26.44
N ILE A 68 -12.68 11.19 -27.14
CA ILE A 68 -11.88 12.30 -27.66
C ILE A 68 -11.31 13.14 -26.51
N VAL A 69 -12.09 13.38 -25.44
CA VAL A 69 -11.61 14.11 -24.25
C VAL A 69 -10.46 13.37 -23.56
N ILE A 70 -10.61 12.06 -23.34
CA ILE A 70 -9.56 11.27 -22.69
C ILE A 70 -8.32 11.13 -23.56
N ARG A 71 -8.45 10.89 -24.88
CA ARG A 71 -7.28 10.82 -25.78
C ARG A 71 -6.54 12.15 -25.83
N SER A 72 -7.27 13.27 -25.79
CA SER A 72 -6.72 14.62 -25.77
C SER A 72 -5.98 14.99 -24.48
N SER A 73 -6.13 14.23 -23.38
CA SER A 73 -5.44 14.52 -22.11
C SER A 73 -3.91 14.41 -22.18
N ARG A 74 -3.37 13.86 -23.28
CA ARG A 74 -1.93 13.86 -23.56
C ARG A 74 -1.40 15.16 -24.15
N SER A 75 -2.26 16.07 -24.54
CA SER A 75 -1.87 17.40 -24.99
C SER A 75 -1.95 18.39 -23.84
N ALA A 76 -0.92 19.21 -23.63
CA ALA A 76 -0.98 20.22 -22.57
C ALA A 76 -2.01 21.32 -22.89
N ALA A 77 -2.39 21.49 -24.16
CA ALA A 77 -3.31 22.53 -24.62
C ALA A 77 -4.74 22.41 -24.08
N ILE A 78 -5.15 21.22 -23.62
CA ILE A 78 -6.53 20.98 -23.15
C ILE A 78 -6.72 21.22 -21.64
N TYR A 79 -5.64 21.30 -20.85
CA TYR A 79 -5.72 21.40 -19.39
C TYR A 79 -6.41 22.66 -18.84
N PRO A 80 -6.35 23.84 -19.49
CA PRO A 80 -7.18 24.97 -19.09
C PRO A 80 -8.68 24.66 -19.06
N TYR A 81 -9.15 23.72 -19.89
CA TYR A 81 -10.56 23.34 -19.98
C TYR A 81 -10.95 22.26 -18.96
N PHE A 82 -9.98 21.55 -18.39
CA PHE A 82 -10.21 20.56 -17.33
C PHE A 82 -10.41 21.20 -15.95
N ALA A 83 -9.83 22.37 -15.70
CA ALA A 83 -9.86 23.05 -14.40
C ALA A 83 -11.20 23.78 -14.12
N THR A 84 -12.34 23.09 -14.28
CA THR A 84 -13.67 23.66 -14.03
C THR A 84 -14.53 22.76 -13.13
N SER A 85 -15.24 23.35 -12.16
CA SER A 85 -16.16 22.64 -11.25
C SER A 85 -17.35 22.01 -12.00
N ASP A 86 -17.86 22.68 -13.04
CA ASP A 86 -18.92 22.15 -13.90
C ASP A 86 -18.55 20.82 -14.56
N LEU A 87 -17.30 20.65 -14.98
CA LEU A 87 -16.86 19.40 -15.60
C LEU A 87 -16.85 18.26 -14.59
N VAL A 88 -16.45 18.53 -13.35
CA VAL A 88 -16.49 17.59 -12.24
C VAL A 88 -17.94 17.15 -11.97
N ARG A 89 -18.85 18.12 -11.81
CA ARG A 89 -20.29 17.90 -11.62
C ARG A 89 -20.89 17.08 -12.76
N GLY A 90 -20.63 17.49 -14.01
CA GLY A 90 -21.13 16.81 -15.20
C GLY A 90 -20.70 15.35 -15.29
N CYS A 91 -19.43 15.04 -14.97
CA CYS A 91 -18.95 13.65 -14.94
C CYS A 91 -19.65 12.80 -13.88
N ILE A 92 -19.87 13.34 -12.68
CA ILE A 92 -20.61 12.64 -11.61
C ILE A 92 -22.05 12.37 -12.05
N HIS A 93 -22.70 13.37 -12.66
CA HIS A 93 -24.09 13.26 -13.10
C HIS A 93 -24.23 12.25 -14.25
N LEU A 94 -23.31 12.26 -15.22
CA LEU A 94 -23.27 11.26 -16.30
C LEU A 94 -23.14 9.83 -15.76
N MET A 95 -22.24 9.58 -14.80
CA MET A 95 -22.12 8.25 -14.17
C MET A 95 -23.39 7.86 -13.40
N SER A 96 -23.99 8.81 -12.69
CA SER A 96 -25.18 8.56 -11.87
C SER A 96 -26.43 8.21 -12.69
N ASN A 97 -26.46 8.68 -13.94
CA ASN A 97 -27.54 8.52 -14.90
C ASN A 97 -27.44 7.22 -15.72
N LEU A 98 -26.38 6.42 -15.54
CA LEU A 98 -26.26 5.11 -16.18
C LEU A 98 -27.37 4.16 -15.73
N PRO A 99 -27.81 3.23 -16.59
CA PRO A 99 -28.84 2.27 -16.23
C PRO A 99 -28.38 1.44 -15.03
N LEU A 100 -29.31 1.22 -14.09
CA LEU A 100 -29.07 0.33 -12.97
C LEU A 100 -28.80 -1.09 -13.47
N SER A 101 -27.92 -1.79 -12.77
CA SER A 101 -27.64 -3.20 -13.02
C SER A 101 -28.88 -4.07 -12.80
N LEU A 102 -28.78 -5.36 -13.14
CA LEU A 102 -29.83 -6.35 -12.85
C LEU A 102 -30.17 -6.44 -11.34
N GLU A 103 -29.26 -5.97 -10.48
CA GLU A 103 -29.45 -5.92 -9.03
C GLU A 103 -29.95 -4.54 -8.54
N GLU A 104 -30.43 -3.68 -9.44
CA GLU A 104 -30.88 -2.32 -9.17
C GLU A 104 -29.78 -1.42 -8.54
N ARG A 105 -28.51 -1.71 -8.83
CA ARG A 105 -27.35 -0.94 -8.34
C ARG A 105 -26.71 -0.12 -9.44
N GLN A 106 -26.22 1.06 -9.09
CA GLN A 106 -25.35 1.83 -10.00
C GLN A 106 -24.05 1.04 -10.21
N SER A 107 -23.70 0.79 -11.48
CA SER A 107 -22.48 0.07 -11.84
C SER A 107 -21.73 0.77 -12.99
N PRO A 108 -21.20 1.98 -12.73
CA PRO A 108 -20.54 2.78 -13.76
C PRO A 108 -19.32 2.08 -14.38
N PHE A 109 -18.63 1.19 -13.65
CA PHE A 109 -17.44 0.49 -14.15
C PHE A 109 -17.74 -0.82 -14.86
N SER A 110 -19.01 -1.23 -14.97
CA SER A 110 -19.38 -2.34 -15.84
C SER A 110 -19.22 -1.99 -17.33
N TYR A 111 -19.26 -0.69 -17.66
CA TYR A 111 -19.25 -0.16 -19.02
C TYR A 111 -18.18 0.89 -19.21
N GLU A 112 -17.62 0.93 -20.42
CA GLU A 112 -16.57 1.87 -20.81
C GLU A 112 -17.00 3.34 -20.63
N TYR A 113 -18.26 3.66 -20.89
CA TYR A 113 -18.80 5.01 -20.72
C TYR A 113 -18.59 5.55 -19.30
N GLY A 114 -19.03 4.81 -18.28
CA GLY A 114 -18.90 5.26 -16.88
C GLY A 114 -17.46 5.31 -16.41
N TYR A 115 -16.63 4.37 -16.87
CA TYR A 115 -15.18 4.42 -16.64
C TYR A 115 -14.56 5.69 -17.25
N LEU A 116 -14.88 6.05 -18.50
CA LEU A 116 -14.35 7.27 -19.12
C LEU A 116 -14.81 8.53 -18.39
N CYS A 117 -16.07 8.62 -17.96
CA CYS A 117 -16.53 9.71 -17.10
C CYS A 117 -15.70 9.81 -15.82
N PHE A 118 -15.43 8.68 -15.15
CA PHE A 118 -14.58 8.65 -13.96
C PHE A 118 -13.14 9.11 -14.25
N ARG A 119 -12.58 8.75 -15.41
CA ARG A 119 -11.24 9.18 -15.83
C ARG A 119 -11.16 10.68 -16.08
N ILE A 120 -12.16 11.26 -16.75
CA ILE A 120 -12.26 12.70 -16.98
C ILE A 120 -12.40 13.41 -15.64
N LEU A 121 -13.22 12.87 -14.73
CA LEU A 121 -13.40 13.35 -13.37
C LEU A 121 -12.08 13.41 -12.58
N ILE A 122 -11.25 12.36 -12.63
CA ILE A 122 -9.93 12.37 -11.95
C ILE A 122 -9.07 13.53 -12.46
N ILE A 123 -9.00 13.70 -13.79
CA ILE A 123 -8.20 14.75 -14.42
C ILE A 123 -8.75 16.13 -14.05
N ALA A 124 -10.08 16.31 -14.09
CA ALA A 124 -10.74 17.56 -13.76
C ALA A 124 -10.53 17.96 -12.29
N ILE A 125 -10.74 17.03 -11.35
CA ILE A 125 -10.46 17.26 -9.92
C ILE A 125 -8.98 17.61 -9.72
N GLY A 126 -8.08 16.85 -10.35
CA GLY A 126 -6.65 17.13 -10.27
C GLY A 126 -6.29 18.52 -10.78
N ALA A 127 -6.82 18.90 -11.94
CA ALA A 127 -6.60 20.21 -12.54
C ALA A 127 -7.15 21.33 -11.64
N CYS A 128 -8.37 21.20 -11.12
CA CYS A 128 -8.95 22.17 -10.20
C CYS A 128 -8.14 22.32 -8.90
N LEU A 129 -7.71 21.22 -8.28
CA LEU A 129 -6.90 21.29 -7.07
C LEU A 129 -5.58 22.01 -7.31
N VAL A 130 -4.92 21.73 -8.43
CA VAL A 130 -3.67 22.39 -8.79
C VAL A 130 -3.89 23.88 -9.09
N ASP A 131 -4.94 24.22 -9.82
CA ASP A 131 -5.29 25.61 -10.17
C ASP A 131 -5.63 26.46 -8.93
N ARG A 132 -6.32 25.88 -7.93
CA ARG A 132 -6.66 26.54 -6.67
C ARG A 132 -5.54 26.58 -5.63
N SER A 133 -4.49 25.78 -5.82
CA SER A 133 -3.38 25.71 -4.87
C SER A 133 -2.56 27.01 -4.85
N ARG A 134 -1.79 27.23 -3.76
CA ARG A 134 -0.86 28.36 -3.58
C ARG A 134 0.31 28.28 -4.58
N GLY A 135 0.02 28.52 -5.85
CA GLY A 135 0.93 28.29 -6.98
C GLY A 135 0.24 27.95 -8.30
N GLY A 136 -1.10 27.84 -8.34
CA GLY A 136 -1.85 27.41 -9.52
C GLY A 136 -1.68 28.30 -10.76
N GLY A 137 -1.44 29.60 -10.59
CA GLY A 137 -1.07 30.48 -11.71
C GLY A 137 0.18 30.01 -12.49
N HIS A 138 1.11 29.32 -11.82
CA HIS A 138 2.29 28.72 -12.47
C HIS A 138 2.00 27.38 -13.14
N PHE A 139 0.89 26.71 -12.84
CA PHE A 139 0.55 25.44 -13.46
C PHE A 139 0.18 25.63 -14.93
N GLN A 140 -0.70 26.59 -15.25
CA GLN A 140 -1.06 26.89 -16.64
C GLN A 140 0.16 27.33 -17.45
N GLU A 141 1.03 28.16 -16.86
CA GLU A 141 2.30 28.55 -17.46
C GLU A 141 3.26 27.36 -17.66
N ALA A 142 3.33 26.44 -16.70
CA ALA A 142 4.16 25.25 -16.78
C ALA A 142 3.63 24.24 -17.82
N MET A 143 2.31 24.08 -17.93
CA MET A 143 1.68 23.28 -18.97
C MET A 143 1.96 23.87 -20.35
N GLY A 144 1.93 25.20 -20.49
CA GLY A 144 2.37 25.89 -21.70
C GLY A 144 3.84 25.61 -22.06
N LYS A 145 4.71 25.48 -21.04
CA LYS A 145 6.14 25.15 -21.23
C LYS A 145 6.37 23.67 -21.54
N ILE A 146 5.51 22.74 -21.10
CA ILE A 146 5.62 21.31 -21.43
C ILE A 146 5.47 21.06 -22.93
N ASN A 147 4.69 21.89 -23.65
CA ASN A 147 4.64 21.86 -25.10
C ASN A 147 6.01 22.11 -25.77
N THR A 148 6.99 22.66 -25.06
CA THR A 148 8.36 22.89 -25.55
C THR A 148 9.36 21.79 -25.16
N ASN A 149 8.97 20.85 -24.29
CA ASN A 149 9.78 19.70 -23.89
C ASN A 149 9.05 18.37 -24.16
N PRO A 150 9.31 17.72 -25.31
CA PRO A 150 8.59 16.51 -25.74
C PRO A 150 8.83 15.29 -24.84
N GLU A 151 9.81 15.33 -23.93
CA GLU A 151 10.09 14.22 -23.01
C GLU A 151 9.15 14.19 -21.78
N THR A 152 8.39 15.26 -21.53
CA THR A 152 7.52 15.35 -20.35
C THR A 152 6.07 15.03 -20.73
N GLU A 153 5.57 13.87 -20.31
CA GLU A 153 4.18 13.48 -20.49
C GLU A 153 3.24 14.40 -19.66
N PRO A 154 2.31 15.16 -20.28
CA PRO A 154 1.47 16.13 -19.55
C PRO A 154 0.62 15.51 -18.45
N LEU A 155 0.10 14.30 -18.68
CA LEU A 155 -0.73 13.60 -17.70
C LEU A 155 0.06 13.17 -16.47
N LEU A 156 1.28 12.64 -16.66
CA LEU A 156 2.19 12.33 -15.55
C LEU A 156 2.64 13.60 -14.80
N TYR A 157 2.84 14.70 -15.52
CA TYR A 157 3.13 15.99 -14.90
C TYR A 157 1.98 16.49 -14.03
N LEU A 158 0.73 16.47 -14.53
CA LEU A 158 -0.45 16.76 -13.72
C LEU A 158 -0.48 15.84 -12.50
N SER A 159 -0.32 14.52 -12.70
CA SER A 159 -0.34 13.52 -11.64
C SER A 159 0.59 13.87 -10.48
N ARG A 160 1.87 14.17 -10.79
CA ARG A 160 2.86 14.57 -9.80
C ARG A 160 2.54 15.89 -9.12
N ARG A 161 1.95 16.84 -9.84
CA ARG A 161 1.47 18.10 -9.26
C ARG A 161 0.29 17.89 -8.31
N VAL A 162 -0.67 17.04 -8.68
CA VAL A 162 -1.78 16.66 -7.81
C VAL A 162 -1.26 16.01 -6.53
N MET A 163 -0.31 15.06 -6.65
CA MET A 163 0.35 14.47 -5.47
C MET A 163 0.97 15.54 -4.58
N SER A 164 1.75 16.46 -5.14
CA SER A 164 2.39 17.55 -4.37
C SER A 164 1.36 18.43 -3.67
N VAL A 165 0.29 18.82 -4.36
CA VAL A 165 -0.76 19.67 -3.79
C VAL A 165 -1.50 18.93 -2.69
N VAL A 166 -1.82 17.64 -2.87
CA VAL A 166 -2.46 16.85 -1.81
C VAL A 166 -1.54 16.73 -0.60
N LEU A 167 -0.23 16.55 -0.79
CA LEU A 167 0.74 16.54 0.32
C LEU A 167 0.74 17.88 1.07
N ASP A 168 0.82 18.99 0.33
CA ASP A 168 0.77 20.33 0.93
C ASP A 168 -0.54 20.53 1.69
N LEU A 169 -1.69 20.18 1.11
CA LEU A 169 -3.00 20.28 1.76
C LEU A 169 -3.12 19.41 3.02
N VAL A 170 -2.44 18.26 3.03
CA VAL A 170 -2.39 17.36 4.19
C VAL A 170 -1.34 17.81 5.21
N ASP A 171 -0.36 18.66 4.88
CA ASP A 171 0.66 19.18 5.80
C ASP A 171 0.28 20.55 6.41
N HIS A 172 -0.38 21.42 5.64
CA HIS A 172 -1.00 22.69 6.10
C HIS A 172 -2.14 22.48 7.13
N SER A 173 -2.38 21.23 7.47
CA SER A 173 -3.40 20.62 8.32
C SER A 173 -3.17 20.76 9.82
N GLY A 174 -1.93 21.05 10.23
CA GLY A 174 -1.40 20.87 11.59
C GLY A 174 -1.97 21.75 12.72
N GLY A 175 -3.19 22.28 12.61
CA GLY A 175 -3.80 23.03 13.72
C GLY A 175 -5.30 23.33 13.70
N PHE A 176 -5.99 23.39 12.55
CA PHE A 176 -7.42 23.79 12.50
C PHE A 176 -8.23 22.99 11.46
N GLN A 177 -9.35 22.37 11.88
CA GLN A 177 -10.19 21.48 11.04
C GLN A 177 -10.85 22.16 9.82
N ASP A 178 -10.95 23.50 9.83
CA ASP A 178 -11.69 24.27 8.83
C ASP A 178 -10.87 24.67 7.60
N SER A 179 -9.53 24.73 7.67
CA SER A 179 -8.66 25.18 6.56
C SER A 179 -8.60 24.21 5.38
N TYR A 180 -8.94 22.96 5.59
CA TYR A 180 -8.89 21.93 4.55
C TYR A 180 -10.09 21.94 3.60
N ASN A 181 -11.19 22.56 4.04
CA ASN A 181 -12.44 22.58 3.30
C ASN A 181 -12.53 23.81 2.39
N CYS A 182 -11.66 24.80 2.57
CA CYS A 182 -11.71 26.03 1.79
C CYS A 182 -11.26 25.85 0.34
N ILE A 183 -10.31 24.94 0.07
CA ILE A 183 -9.94 24.64 -1.34
C ILE A 183 -11.08 23.97 -2.11
N LEU A 184 -11.94 23.22 -1.40
CA LEU A 184 -13.15 22.61 -1.96
C LEU A 184 -14.34 23.59 -2.02
N GLY A 185 -14.23 24.76 -1.36
CA GLY A 185 -15.29 25.76 -1.24
C GLY A 185 -16.34 25.47 -0.15
N TRP A 186 -16.12 24.47 0.71
CA TRP A 186 -17.07 24.14 1.80
C TRP A 186 -16.85 24.96 3.08
N SER A 187 -15.76 25.71 3.17
CA SER A 187 -15.47 26.64 4.27
C SER A 187 -14.72 27.87 3.75
N ARG A 188 -14.62 28.89 4.60
CA ARG A 188 -13.79 30.07 4.32
C ARG A 188 -12.49 29.99 5.11
N CYS A 189 -11.40 30.44 4.52
CA CYS A 189 -10.13 30.61 5.22
C CYS A 189 -9.43 31.88 4.71
N SER A 190 -8.59 32.51 5.51
CA SER A 190 -7.88 33.75 5.13
C SER A 190 -6.89 33.57 3.98
N GLU A 191 -6.63 32.32 3.62
CA GLU A 191 -5.57 31.89 2.71
C GLU A 191 -6.08 31.47 1.32
N CYS A 192 -7.38 31.17 1.20
CA CYS A 192 -8.05 30.86 -0.05
C CYS A 192 -9.04 31.98 -0.34
N ASN A 193 -9.13 32.39 -1.61
CA ASN A 193 -10.15 33.34 -2.02
C ASN A 193 -11.55 32.73 -1.80
N ASP A 194 -12.59 33.56 -1.68
CA ASP A 194 -13.99 33.14 -1.73
C ASP A 194 -14.28 32.57 -3.14
N GLU A 195 -13.82 31.35 -3.39
CA GLU A 195 -14.03 30.63 -4.63
C GLU A 195 -15.33 29.82 -4.58
N GLU A 196 -15.92 29.63 -5.75
CA GLU A 196 -17.07 28.75 -5.94
C GLU A 196 -16.75 27.31 -5.47
N GLU A 197 -17.76 26.55 -5.04
CA GLU A 197 -17.56 25.15 -4.65
C GLU A 197 -16.92 24.35 -5.81
N LEU A 198 -15.84 23.61 -5.52
CA LEU A 198 -15.20 22.73 -6.50
C LEU A 198 -16.12 21.55 -6.82
N VAL A 199 -16.67 20.96 -5.76
CA VAL A 199 -17.64 19.86 -5.81
C VAL A 199 -18.69 20.11 -4.73
N ALA A 200 -19.97 20.08 -5.09
CA ALA A 200 -21.04 20.15 -4.09
C ALA A 200 -20.97 18.93 -3.16
N ARG A 201 -21.35 19.08 -1.88
CA ARG A 201 -21.35 17.96 -0.92
C ARG A 201 -22.25 16.79 -1.36
N THR A 202 -23.36 17.09 -2.04
CA THR A 202 -24.26 16.09 -2.61
C THR A 202 -23.60 15.27 -3.72
N ASP A 203 -22.77 15.91 -4.54
CA ASP A 203 -22.04 15.24 -5.61
C ASP A 203 -20.91 14.37 -5.03
N ALA A 204 -20.19 14.85 -4.01
CA ALA A 204 -19.19 14.05 -3.29
C ALA A 204 -19.81 12.81 -2.62
N SER A 205 -21.00 12.97 -2.01
CA SER A 205 -21.78 11.87 -1.45
C SER A 205 -22.18 10.84 -2.52
N THR A 206 -22.69 11.32 -3.65
CA THR A 206 -23.10 10.49 -4.79
C THR A 206 -21.92 9.73 -5.36
N LEU A 207 -20.76 10.38 -5.51
CA LEU A 207 -19.53 9.75 -5.95
C LEU A 207 -19.09 8.64 -4.99
N LEU A 208 -19.02 8.92 -3.68
CA LEU A 208 -18.64 7.90 -2.69
C LEU A 208 -19.58 6.69 -2.74
N ALA A 209 -20.89 6.94 -2.81
CA ALA A 209 -21.90 5.89 -2.87
C ALA A 209 -21.77 5.04 -4.15
N MET A 210 -21.56 5.67 -5.32
CA MET A 210 -21.33 4.97 -6.59
C MET A 210 -20.09 4.09 -6.55
N LEU A 211 -18.95 4.65 -6.12
CA LEU A 211 -17.69 3.91 -6.06
C LEU A 211 -17.80 2.71 -5.13
N TRP A 212 -18.45 2.89 -3.97
CA TRP A 212 -18.61 1.81 -2.99
C TRP A 212 -19.63 0.75 -3.41
N ALA A 213 -20.75 1.16 -4.03
CA ALA A 213 -21.75 0.23 -4.56
C ALA A 213 -21.20 -0.65 -5.70
N ASP A 214 -20.26 -0.12 -6.48
CA ASP A 214 -19.59 -0.79 -7.60
C ASP A 214 -18.13 -1.15 -7.28
N SER A 215 -17.80 -1.33 -5.99
CA SER A 215 -16.42 -1.40 -5.48
C SER A 215 -15.56 -2.49 -6.12
N ARG A 216 -16.17 -3.62 -6.49
CA ARG A 216 -15.49 -4.72 -7.20
C ARG A 216 -15.09 -4.32 -8.62
N GLN A 217 -16.05 -3.82 -9.42
CA GLN A 217 -15.80 -3.39 -10.79
C GLN A 217 -14.87 -2.17 -10.81
N PHE A 218 -15.06 -1.24 -9.89
CA PHE A 218 -14.14 -0.13 -9.62
C PHE A 218 -12.71 -0.62 -9.38
N SER A 219 -12.52 -1.54 -8.44
CA SER A 219 -11.19 -2.10 -8.14
C SER A 219 -10.56 -2.77 -9.34
N LYS A 220 -11.36 -3.51 -10.12
CA LYS A 220 -10.88 -4.19 -11.32
C LYS A 220 -10.47 -3.19 -12.39
N ALA A 221 -11.27 -2.15 -12.61
CA ALA A 221 -10.93 -1.08 -13.54
C ALA A 221 -9.65 -0.36 -13.11
N MET A 222 -9.54 0.00 -11.83
CA MET A 222 -8.35 0.67 -11.30
C MET A 222 -7.10 -0.19 -11.37
N PHE A 223 -7.20 -1.48 -11.06
CA PHE A 223 -6.07 -2.40 -11.06
C PHE A 223 -5.48 -2.65 -12.45
N TRP A 224 -6.33 -2.72 -13.49
CA TRP A 224 -5.90 -3.04 -14.85
C TRP A 224 -5.64 -1.82 -15.75
N THR A 225 -5.89 -0.60 -15.27
CA THR A 225 -5.74 0.63 -16.07
C THR A 225 -4.80 1.62 -15.42
N TYR A 226 -4.16 2.46 -16.23
CA TYR A 226 -3.22 3.45 -15.71
C TYR A 226 -3.94 4.68 -15.18
N SER A 227 -4.07 4.87 -13.87
CA SER A 227 -4.92 5.91 -13.25
C SER A 227 -4.15 7.04 -12.54
N PRO A 228 -3.44 7.93 -13.28
CA PRO A 228 -2.72 9.07 -12.72
C PRO A 228 -3.67 10.09 -12.08
N GLY A 229 -3.22 10.72 -11.00
CA GLY A 229 -3.95 11.78 -10.30
C GLY A 229 -5.03 11.30 -9.30
N ILE A 230 -5.15 10.00 -9.05
CA ILE A 230 -6.19 9.44 -8.18
C ILE A 230 -6.19 10.02 -6.76
N SER A 231 -5.04 10.49 -6.26
CA SER A 231 -4.93 11.09 -4.93
C SER A 231 -5.84 12.31 -4.73
N GLY A 232 -6.15 13.07 -5.79
CA GLY A 232 -7.09 14.19 -5.73
C GLY A 232 -8.52 13.75 -5.42
N VAL A 233 -8.97 12.65 -6.03
CA VAL A 233 -10.30 12.06 -5.75
C VAL A 233 -10.33 11.49 -4.33
N VAL A 234 -9.29 10.77 -3.92
CA VAL A 234 -9.21 10.21 -2.57
C VAL A 234 -9.20 11.32 -1.52
N TYR A 235 -8.49 12.43 -1.77
CA TYR A 235 -8.52 13.61 -0.90
C TYR A 235 -9.93 14.20 -0.77
N LEU A 236 -10.64 14.39 -1.90
CA LEU A 236 -12.03 14.88 -1.88
C LEU A 236 -12.94 13.99 -1.03
N LEU A 237 -12.89 12.67 -1.24
CA LEU A 237 -13.72 11.71 -0.51
C LEU A 237 -13.35 11.64 0.97
N TRP A 238 -12.06 11.70 1.29
CA TRP A 238 -11.56 11.78 2.66
C TRP A 238 -12.11 13.01 3.38
N ARG A 239 -12.06 14.18 2.72
CA ARG A 239 -12.60 15.41 3.28
C ARG A 239 -14.11 15.34 3.45
N TYR A 240 -14.84 14.79 2.50
CA TYR A 240 -16.28 14.58 2.62
C TYR A 240 -16.61 13.72 3.85
N ALA A 241 -15.99 12.54 3.97
CA ALA A 241 -16.24 11.62 5.07
C ALA A 241 -15.86 12.22 6.44
N CYS A 242 -14.71 12.91 6.52
CA CYS A 242 -14.31 13.63 7.72
C CYS A 242 -15.30 14.75 8.06
N TYR A 243 -15.69 15.58 7.09
CA TYR A 243 -16.56 16.71 7.32
C TYR A 243 -17.94 16.28 7.83
N GLU A 244 -18.56 15.29 7.18
CA GLU A 244 -19.86 14.76 7.61
C GLU A 244 -19.81 14.10 8.99
N ARG A 245 -18.68 13.47 9.36
CA ARG A 245 -18.48 12.91 10.72
C ARG A 245 -18.51 13.99 11.81
N HIS A 246 -18.07 15.21 11.52
CA HIS A 246 -17.99 16.32 12.49
C HIS A 246 -19.29 17.12 12.61
N LEU A 247 -20.23 17.00 11.67
CA LEU A 247 -21.56 17.60 11.76
C LEU A 247 -22.38 16.82 12.80
N LYS A 248 -22.38 17.33 14.05
CA LYS A 248 -22.77 16.71 15.34
C LYS A 248 -24.16 16.06 15.48
N ASP A 249 -24.95 15.92 14.42
CA ASP A 249 -26.34 15.43 14.48
C ASP A 249 -26.54 14.05 13.79
N GLN A 250 -25.47 13.35 13.41
CA GLN A 250 -25.60 12.03 12.78
C GLN A 250 -25.51 10.89 13.80
N PRO A 251 -26.52 9.99 13.90
CA PRO A 251 -26.54 8.89 14.86
C PRO A 251 -25.49 7.79 14.57
N SER A 252 -24.77 7.87 13.45
CA SER A 252 -23.75 6.89 13.03
C SER A 252 -22.57 7.62 12.37
N PRO A 253 -21.60 8.13 13.16
CA PRO A 253 -20.43 8.83 12.63
C PRO A 253 -19.63 8.02 11.59
N ASP A 254 -19.72 6.68 11.64
CA ASP A 254 -18.97 5.78 10.77
C ASP A 254 -19.66 5.50 9.42
N ARG A 255 -20.88 6.02 9.21
CA ARG A 255 -21.68 5.78 7.99
C ARG A 255 -20.94 6.13 6.70
N TYR A 256 -20.13 7.19 6.73
CA TYR A 256 -19.38 7.68 5.56
C TYR A 256 -17.91 7.25 5.59
N MET A 257 -17.36 7.03 6.78
CA MET A 257 -15.98 6.57 6.93
C MET A 257 -15.79 5.14 6.45
N ILE A 258 -16.74 4.25 6.72
CA ILE A 258 -16.70 2.86 6.28
C ILE A 258 -16.55 2.74 4.74
N PRO A 259 -17.45 3.32 3.92
CA PRO A 259 -17.30 3.32 2.47
C PRO A 259 -15.99 3.96 2.01
N PHE A 260 -15.60 5.08 2.64
CA PHE A 260 -14.37 5.77 2.27
C PHE A 260 -13.13 4.91 2.52
N VAL A 261 -13.03 4.23 3.66
CA VAL A 261 -11.86 3.42 4.00
C VAL A 261 -11.73 2.21 3.05
N ASP A 262 -12.83 1.58 2.67
CA ASP A 262 -12.82 0.50 1.66
C ASP A 262 -12.30 1.02 0.30
N ILE A 263 -12.83 2.15 -0.18
CA ILE A 263 -12.37 2.79 -1.43
C ILE A 263 -10.93 3.26 -1.35
N TYR A 264 -10.50 3.81 -0.21
CA TYR A 264 -9.13 4.22 0.04
C TYR A 264 -8.15 3.06 -0.14
N TRP A 265 -8.44 1.89 0.46
CA TRP A 265 -7.55 0.73 0.34
C TRP A 265 -7.55 0.14 -1.08
N ARG A 266 -8.71 0.11 -1.75
CA ARG A 266 -8.79 -0.29 -3.16
C ARG A 266 -7.97 0.63 -4.08
N CYS A 267 -8.01 1.94 -3.83
CA CYS A 267 -7.15 2.91 -4.50
C CYS A 267 -5.67 2.67 -4.20
N THR A 268 -5.29 2.52 -2.92
CA THR A 268 -3.91 2.25 -2.50
C THR A 268 -3.34 0.98 -3.12
N LEU A 269 -4.16 -0.08 -3.24
CA LEU A 269 -3.76 -1.34 -3.86
C LEU A 269 -3.63 -1.25 -5.39
N SER A 270 -4.25 -0.26 -6.03
CA SER A 270 -4.29 -0.10 -7.48
C SER A 270 -3.55 1.14 -7.98
N THR A 271 -2.93 1.91 -7.07
CA THR A 271 -2.34 3.19 -7.41
C THR A 271 -1.03 3.05 -8.16
N THR A 272 -0.70 4.07 -8.94
CA THR A 272 0.61 4.22 -9.56
C THR A 272 1.63 4.78 -8.56
N PRO A 273 2.92 4.47 -8.70
CA PRO A 273 3.95 4.84 -7.71
C PRO A 273 4.10 6.36 -7.49
N ASP A 274 3.73 7.17 -8.48
CA ASP A 274 3.78 8.64 -8.42
C ASP A 274 2.65 9.25 -7.56
N GLN A 275 1.70 8.44 -7.08
CA GLN A 275 0.59 8.87 -6.22
C GLN A 275 0.66 8.30 -4.80
N THR A 276 1.45 7.24 -4.57
CA THR A 276 1.48 6.54 -3.28
C THR A 276 1.87 7.45 -2.12
N LEU A 277 2.79 8.39 -2.33
CA LEU A 277 3.25 9.27 -1.24
C LEU A 277 2.09 10.10 -0.66
N ALA A 278 1.24 10.68 -1.53
CA ALA A 278 0.05 11.42 -1.11
C ALA A 278 -0.95 10.54 -0.35
N LEU A 279 -1.18 9.30 -0.82
CA LEU A 279 -2.07 8.35 -0.15
C LEU A 279 -1.54 7.92 1.22
N SER A 280 -0.23 7.78 1.38
CA SER A 280 0.39 7.44 2.67
C SER A 280 0.26 8.58 3.69
N PHE A 281 0.43 9.84 3.24
CA PHE A 281 0.21 11.01 4.09
C PHE A 281 -1.26 11.15 4.51
N LEU A 282 -2.20 10.95 3.59
CA LEU A 282 -3.63 10.94 3.89
C LEU A 282 -3.97 9.94 5.00
N ARG A 283 -3.37 8.75 4.97
CA ARG A 283 -3.56 7.75 6.03
C ARG A 283 -3.07 8.25 7.38
N LYS A 284 -1.83 8.75 7.44
CA LYS A 284 -1.22 9.26 8.68
C LYS A 284 -2.05 10.38 9.30
N ALA A 285 -2.73 11.17 8.48
CA ALA A 285 -3.49 12.31 8.96
C ALA A 285 -4.74 11.92 9.75
N ASN A 286 -5.53 10.90 9.35
CA ASN A 286 -6.81 10.56 10.03
C ASN A 286 -7.44 9.21 9.64
N VAL A 287 -6.71 8.29 8.99
CA VAL A 287 -7.26 6.99 8.64
C VAL A 287 -6.66 5.96 9.60
N HIS A 288 -7.31 5.75 10.75
CA HIS A 288 -7.05 4.64 11.66
C HIS A 288 -8.10 3.56 11.39
N PRO A 289 -7.85 2.67 10.43
CA PRO A 289 -8.89 1.80 9.92
C PRO A 289 -9.36 0.81 11.00
N ALA A 290 -8.44 0.37 11.87
CA ALA A 290 -8.71 -0.54 12.99
C ALA A 290 -9.84 -0.06 13.92
N GLU A 291 -10.00 1.26 14.12
CA GLU A 291 -11.06 1.81 14.97
C GLU A 291 -12.43 1.85 14.29
N ILE A 292 -12.46 1.88 12.96
CA ILE A 292 -13.67 2.05 12.14
C ILE A 292 -14.23 0.68 11.71
N TRP A 293 -13.37 -0.33 11.67
CA TRP A 293 -13.66 -1.56 10.95
C TRP A 293 -14.35 -2.66 11.77
N ASP A 294 -14.36 -2.57 13.10
CA ASP A 294 -15.01 -3.59 13.96
C ASP A 294 -16.54 -3.61 13.79
N ASP A 295 -17.12 -2.51 13.30
CA ASP A 295 -18.57 -2.35 13.12
C ASP A 295 -19.08 -2.68 11.70
N MET A 296 -18.21 -3.08 10.75
CA MET A 296 -18.60 -3.30 9.35
C MET A 296 -18.87 -4.78 9.02
N PRO A 297 -20.12 -5.19 8.72
CA PRO A 297 -20.40 -6.51 8.18
C PRO A 297 -20.04 -6.56 6.68
N ILE A 298 -18.82 -6.98 6.36
CA ILE A 298 -18.41 -7.27 4.98
C ILE A 298 -18.87 -8.68 4.63
N LYS A 299 -19.51 -8.84 3.46
CA LYS A 299 -19.78 -10.15 2.86
C LYS A 299 -18.75 -10.37 1.74
N PRO A 300 -17.62 -11.03 2.02
CA PRO A 300 -16.61 -11.23 1.01
C PRO A 300 -17.15 -12.11 -0.13
N GLU A 301 -16.78 -11.75 -1.36
CA GLU A 301 -17.09 -12.51 -2.57
C GLU A 301 -15.80 -13.04 -3.18
N LEU A 302 -15.79 -14.31 -3.60
CA LEU A 302 -14.59 -14.98 -4.12
C LEU A 302 -13.85 -14.19 -5.20
N GLY A 303 -14.59 -13.63 -6.16
CA GLY A 303 -14.00 -12.85 -7.25
C GLY A 303 -13.33 -11.55 -6.77
N ASP A 304 -13.91 -10.90 -5.75
CA ASP A 304 -13.38 -9.67 -5.17
C ASP A 304 -12.16 -9.97 -4.28
N THR A 305 -12.22 -11.02 -3.45
CA THR A 305 -11.09 -11.46 -2.63
C THR A 305 -9.84 -11.75 -3.46
N LYS A 306 -9.99 -12.51 -4.56
CA LYS A 306 -8.86 -12.83 -5.45
C LYS A 306 -8.24 -11.56 -6.02
N LEU A 307 -9.07 -10.61 -6.43
CA LEU A 307 -8.61 -9.33 -6.97
C LEU A 307 -7.85 -8.51 -5.92
N ILE A 308 -8.36 -8.40 -4.70
CA ILE A 308 -7.70 -7.68 -3.59
C ILE A 308 -6.33 -8.28 -3.27
N VAL A 309 -6.25 -9.61 -3.16
CA VAL A 309 -4.98 -10.30 -2.87
C VAL A 309 -3.99 -10.15 -4.02
N GLN A 310 -4.46 -10.23 -5.27
CA GLN A 310 -3.62 -9.99 -6.46
C GLN A 310 -3.10 -8.55 -6.52
N ALA A 311 -3.93 -7.57 -6.17
CA ALA A 311 -3.52 -6.18 -6.10
C ALA A 311 -2.49 -5.92 -5.00
N ALA A 312 -2.68 -6.50 -3.81
CA ALA A 312 -1.69 -6.46 -2.73
C ALA A 312 -0.35 -7.09 -3.14
N LEU A 313 -0.40 -8.28 -3.76
CA LEU A 313 0.77 -8.95 -4.32
C LEU A 313 1.50 -8.08 -5.34
N HIS A 314 0.76 -7.44 -6.24
CA HIS A 314 1.33 -6.55 -7.25
C HIS A 314 2.06 -5.37 -6.61
N GLN A 315 1.45 -4.68 -5.66
CA GLN A 315 2.06 -3.53 -4.98
C GLN A 315 3.31 -3.91 -4.18
N LEU A 316 3.26 -5.03 -3.45
CA LEU A 316 4.43 -5.53 -2.72
C LEU A 316 5.60 -5.82 -3.67
N ASN A 317 5.32 -6.49 -4.80
CA ASN A 317 6.35 -6.83 -5.78
C ASN A 317 6.92 -5.61 -6.51
N LEU A 318 6.07 -4.65 -6.90
CA LEU A 318 6.53 -3.38 -7.46
C LEU A 318 7.46 -2.66 -6.47
N ALA A 319 7.09 -2.63 -5.19
CA ALA A 319 7.89 -1.96 -4.15
C ALA A 319 9.22 -2.66 -3.87
N SER A 320 9.33 -3.95 -4.18
CA SER A 320 10.59 -4.69 -4.10
C SER A 320 11.54 -4.45 -5.28
N THR A 321 11.05 -3.99 -6.43
CA THR A 321 11.87 -3.76 -7.64
C THR A 321 12.32 -2.31 -7.78
N SER A 322 11.55 -1.34 -7.26
CA SER A 322 11.86 0.09 -7.38
C SER A 322 12.81 0.57 -6.27
N PHE A 323 14.10 0.69 -6.59
CA PHE A 323 15.10 1.30 -5.70
C PHE A 323 15.19 2.83 -5.82
N ARG A 324 14.59 3.45 -6.84
CA ARG A 324 14.68 4.90 -7.07
C ARG A 324 13.59 5.65 -6.29
N ALA A 325 14.01 6.50 -5.37
CA ALA A 325 13.14 7.52 -4.76
C ALA A 325 12.69 8.54 -5.82
N PRO A 326 11.51 9.18 -5.70
CA PRO A 326 10.52 9.07 -4.61
C PRO A 326 9.31 8.15 -4.90
N ASP A 327 9.31 7.49 -6.06
CA ASP A 327 8.16 6.75 -6.61
C ASP A 327 8.05 5.33 -5.99
N TYR A 328 7.71 5.25 -4.70
CA TYR A 328 7.49 3.96 -4.02
C TYR A 328 6.03 3.53 -4.12
N PRO A 329 5.73 2.32 -4.65
CA PRO A 329 4.36 1.83 -4.82
C PRO A 329 3.58 1.61 -3.50
N LEU A 330 4.27 1.22 -2.41
CA LEU A 330 3.69 1.02 -1.08
C LEU A 330 4.72 1.32 0.02
N GLN A 331 4.42 2.21 0.98
CA GLN A 331 5.35 2.50 2.07
C GLN A 331 5.41 1.33 3.07
N PRO A 332 6.57 1.04 3.70
CA PRO A 332 6.69 -0.05 4.66
C PRO A 332 5.69 0.05 5.83
N GLU A 333 5.40 1.28 6.27
CA GLU A 333 4.48 1.55 7.38
C GLU A 333 3.01 1.32 7.01
N ASP A 334 2.69 1.16 5.72
CA ASP A 334 1.34 0.94 5.22
C ASP A 334 1.01 -0.55 5.08
N VAL A 335 2.04 -1.42 5.04
CA VAL A 335 1.90 -2.88 4.88
C VAL A 335 0.95 -3.51 5.90
N PRO A 336 1.00 -3.20 7.21
CA PRO A 336 0.14 -3.90 8.18
C PRO A 336 -1.34 -3.57 8.00
N ASN A 337 -1.66 -2.30 7.75
CA ASN A 337 -3.04 -1.90 7.50
C ASN A 337 -3.55 -2.47 6.16
N MET A 338 -2.67 -2.59 5.16
CA MET A 338 -2.98 -3.29 3.91
C MET A 338 -3.30 -4.77 4.18
N LEU A 339 -2.53 -5.44 5.04
CA LEU A 339 -2.81 -6.83 5.41
C LEU A 339 -4.15 -6.96 6.12
N ASP A 340 -4.45 -6.10 7.10
CA ASP A 340 -5.75 -6.17 7.81
C ASP A 340 -6.94 -5.92 6.87
N PHE A 341 -6.76 -5.07 5.86
CA PHE A 341 -7.73 -4.95 4.77
C PHE A 341 -7.87 -6.27 3.98
N VAL A 342 -6.76 -6.89 3.57
CA VAL A 342 -6.79 -8.20 2.87
C VAL A 342 -7.46 -9.28 3.73
N ARG A 343 -7.19 -9.31 5.04
CA ARG A 343 -7.78 -10.27 5.99
C ARG A 343 -9.28 -10.20 6.03
N ARG A 344 -9.84 -8.99 6.05
CA ARG A 344 -11.29 -8.79 6.10
C ARG A 344 -12.02 -9.32 4.87
N HIS A 345 -11.37 -9.27 3.72
CA HIS A 345 -11.92 -9.82 2.49
C HIS A 345 -11.56 -11.30 2.30
N TRP A 346 -10.81 -11.91 3.22
CA TRP A 346 -10.27 -13.25 3.05
C TRP A 346 -11.36 -14.31 2.96
N LEU A 347 -11.19 -15.22 2.00
CA LEU A 347 -12.01 -16.41 1.81
C LEU A 347 -11.09 -17.64 1.73
N PRO A 348 -11.46 -18.78 2.36
CA PRO A 348 -10.66 -20.00 2.31
C PRO A 348 -10.34 -20.49 0.89
N GLU A 349 -11.17 -20.18 -0.10
CA GLU A 349 -10.99 -20.57 -1.50
C GLU A 349 -9.88 -19.79 -2.23
N CYS A 350 -9.28 -18.78 -1.60
CA CYS A 350 -8.15 -17.98 -2.13
C CYS A 350 -6.80 -18.41 -1.57
N ILE A 351 -6.76 -19.52 -0.84
CA ILE A 351 -5.61 -19.98 -0.07
C ILE A 351 -4.37 -20.31 -0.90
N ASP A 352 -4.56 -20.59 -2.18
CA ASP A 352 -3.49 -20.78 -3.17
C ASP A 352 -2.61 -19.52 -3.33
N LEU A 353 -3.11 -18.34 -2.99
CA LEU A 353 -2.38 -17.08 -3.07
C LEU A 353 -1.53 -16.76 -1.83
N LEU A 354 -1.77 -17.42 -0.68
CA LEU A 354 -1.06 -17.14 0.57
C LEU A 354 0.46 -17.31 0.46
N PRO A 355 1.01 -18.39 -0.13
CA PRO A 355 2.46 -18.55 -0.14
C PRO A 355 3.18 -17.41 -0.85
N SER A 356 2.66 -16.98 -2.01
CA SER A 356 3.19 -15.83 -2.73
C SER A 356 3.08 -14.55 -1.92
N LEU A 357 1.97 -14.38 -1.17
CA LEU A 357 1.74 -13.19 -0.35
C LEU A 357 2.78 -13.10 0.78
N PHE A 358 3.00 -14.19 1.53
CA PHE A 358 4.03 -14.24 2.56
C PHE A 358 5.43 -13.99 2.01
N GLY A 359 5.77 -14.60 0.85
CA GLY A 359 7.06 -14.35 0.20
C GLY A 359 7.26 -12.88 -0.16
N ALA A 360 6.23 -12.23 -0.73
CA ALA A 360 6.27 -10.81 -1.09
C ALA A 360 6.38 -9.89 0.14
N ILE A 361 5.66 -10.18 1.23
CA ILE A 361 5.75 -9.43 2.50
C ILE A 361 7.18 -9.47 3.05
N ILE A 362 7.78 -10.66 3.14
CA ILE A 362 9.14 -10.82 3.69
C ILE A 362 10.16 -10.09 2.82
N ASN A 363 10.04 -10.20 1.50
CA ASN A 363 10.89 -9.44 0.58
C ASN A 363 10.74 -7.93 0.77
N ARG A 364 9.51 -7.45 1.02
CA ARG A 364 9.26 -6.03 1.30
C ARG A 364 9.91 -5.59 2.61
N MET A 365 9.83 -6.41 3.65
CA MET A 365 10.49 -6.18 4.95
C MET A 365 12.01 -6.05 4.78
N TRP A 366 12.64 -6.94 4.00
CA TRP A 366 14.06 -6.84 3.66
C TRP A 366 14.42 -5.54 2.95
N VAL A 367 13.64 -5.14 1.95
CA VAL A 367 13.88 -3.90 1.20
C VAL A 367 13.73 -2.68 2.10
N ALA A 368 12.73 -2.67 3.00
CA ALA A 368 12.59 -1.61 3.99
C ALA A 368 13.82 -1.57 4.91
N PHE A 369 14.24 -2.73 5.42
CA PHE A 369 15.36 -2.83 6.34
C PHE A 369 16.69 -2.38 5.77
N LEU A 370 17.02 -2.80 4.56
CA LEU A 370 18.29 -2.45 3.92
C LEU A 370 18.41 -0.97 3.55
N ARG A 371 17.30 -0.23 3.53
CA ARG A 371 17.27 1.19 3.18
C ARG A 371 17.36 2.10 4.41
N VAL A 372 16.70 1.71 5.49
CA VAL A 372 16.72 2.44 6.76
C VAL A 372 17.97 2.01 7.53
N LEU A 373 19.14 2.45 7.08
CA LEU A 373 20.41 2.28 7.82
C LEU A 373 20.56 3.27 8.99
N THR A 374 19.47 3.91 9.41
CA THR A 374 19.31 4.65 10.67
C THR A 374 18.55 3.80 11.69
N PRO A 375 18.66 4.03 13.01
CA PRO A 375 17.99 3.20 14.01
C PRO A 375 16.50 3.05 13.66
N PHE A 376 16.08 1.81 13.53
CA PHE A 376 14.72 1.41 13.20
C PHE A 376 13.78 1.96 14.26
N SER A 377 13.11 3.09 14.00
CA SER A 377 11.81 3.32 14.61
C SER A 377 10.85 2.38 13.90
N VAL A 378 10.84 1.11 14.33
CA VAL A 378 9.74 0.20 14.00
C VAL A 378 8.46 0.97 14.26
N PRO A 379 7.51 1.06 13.30
CA PRO A 379 6.20 1.61 13.58
C PRO A 379 5.60 0.79 14.73
N SER A 380 5.69 1.35 15.93
CA SER A 380 5.62 0.61 17.19
C SER A 380 4.22 0.13 17.53
N ASN A 381 3.22 0.38 16.68
CA ASN A 381 1.83 0.10 17.03
C ASN A 381 1.14 -1.03 16.27
N ASN A 382 1.42 -1.32 14.99
CA ASN A 382 0.54 -2.26 14.24
C ASN A 382 1.25 -3.28 13.33
N CYS A 383 2.59 -3.31 13.21
CA CYS A 383 3.26 -4.18 12.22
C CYS A 383 3.23 -5.69 12.50
N CYS A 384 2.82 -6.12 13.69
CA CYS A 384 3.16 -7.47 14.13
C CYS A 384 2.09 -8.24 14.90
N ASP A 385 0.89 -7.67 15.14
CA ASP A 385 -0.27 -8.47 15.62
C ASP A 385 -0.72 -9.53 14.56
N ASP A 386 0.00 -9.59 13.43
CA ASP A 386 -0.12 -10.49 12.27
C ASP A 386 0.21 -11.97 12.54
N GLY A 387 0.59 -12.36 13.76
CA GLY A 387 0.59 -13.78 14.14
C GLY A 387 -0.78 -14.45 13.92
N GLY A 388 -1.85 -13.65 13.98
CA GLY A 388 -3.21 -14.04 13.64
C GLY A 388 -3.35 -14.72 12.28
N TYR A 389 -2.64 -14.31 11.22
CA TYR A 389 -2.78 -14.94 9.90
C TYR A 389 -2.24 -16.38 9.86
N LEU A 390 -1.09 -16.59 10.50
CA LEU A 390 -0.50 -17.92 10.58
C LEU A 390 -1.29 -18.81 11.55
N GLU A 391 -1.83 -18.25 12.62
CA GLU A 391 -2.75 -18.95 13.51
C GLU A 391 -4.06 -19.32 12.83
N ASP A 392 -4.68 -18.39 12.10
CA ASP A 392 -5.91 -18.62 11.34
C ASP A 392 -5.67 -19.65 10.23
N LEU A 393 -4.52 -19.58 9.55
CA LEU A 393 -4.08 -20.62 8.62
C LEU A 393 -3.93 -21.98 9.31
N ASN A 394 -3.36 -22.02 10.52
CA ASN A 394 -3.22 -23.27 11.27
C ASN A 394 -4.58 -23.85 11.69
N LYS A 395 -5.49 -22.99 12.18
CA LYS A 395 -6.86 -23.34 12.60
C LYS A 395 -7.75 -23.70 11.42
N SER A 396 -7.48 -23.16 10.24
CA SER A 396 -8.23 -23.46 9.03
C SER A 396 -8.03 -24.92 8.59
N GLY A 397 -9.10 -25.54 8.08
CA GLY A 397 -9.08 -26.88 7.47
C GLY A 397 -8.32 -26.96 6.13
N THR A 398 -7.38 -26.04 5.91
CA THR A 398 -6.57 -25.90 4.70
C THR A 398 -5.69 -27.12 4.46
N HIS A 399 -5.54 -27.50 3.19
CA HIS A 399 -4.65 -28.57 2.76
C HIS A 399 -3.20 -28.36 3.22
N ASP A 400 -2.61 -29.41 3.80
CA ASP A 400 -1.21 -29.40 4.28
C ASP A 400 -0.20 -28.98 3.21
N ALA A 401 -0.48 -29.26 1.93
CA ALA A 401 0.36 -28.83 0.81
C ALA A 401 0.53 -27.29 0.75
N ILE A 402 -0.51 -26.53 1.06
CA ILE A 402 -0.45 -25.06 1.05
C ILE A 402 0.27 -24.54 2.28
N LYS A 403 0.01 -25.12 3.46
CA LYS A 403 0.76 -24.80 4.69
C LYS A 403 2.26 -25.06 4.50
N THR A 404 2.60 -26.15 3.80
CA THR A 404 3.96 -26.49 3.39
C THR A 404 4.56 -25.42 2.49
N GLU A 405 3.85 -25.00 1.44
CA GLU A 405 4.35 -23.99 0.51
C GLU A 405 4.50 -22.62 1.20
N VAL A 406 3.58 -22.23 2.10
CA VAL A 406 3.74 -21.04 2.95
C VAL A 406 5.02 -21.14 3.78
N LEU A 407 5.25 -22.26 4.46
CA LEU A 407 6.47 -22.50 5.24
C LEU A 407 7.72 -22.41 4.36
N ILE A 408 7.71 -23.01 3.17
CA ILE A 408 8.81 -22.94 2.20
C ILE A 408 9.08 -21.48 1.80
N GLN A 409 8.04 -20.70 1.48
CA GLN A 409 8.20 -19.29 1.11
C GLN A 409 8.75 -18.46 2.27
N ILE A 410 8.29 -18.70 3.50
CA ILE A 410 8.81 -18.01 4.69
C ILE A 410 10.32 -18.24 4.86
N LEU A 411 10.75 -19.50 4.75
CA LEU A 411 12.14 -19.89 4.90
C LEU A 411 13.01 -19.43 3.72
N LYS A 412 12.52 -19.62 2.49
CA LYS A 412 13.22 -19.27 1.25
C LYS A 412 13.47 -17.76 1.13
N ASN A 413 12.53 -16.92 1.59
CA ASN A 413 12.70 -15.48 1.59
C ASN A 413 13.44 -14.96 2.85
N GLY A 414 13.95 -15.86 3.70
CA GLY A 414 14.92 -15.53 4.73
C GLY A 414 14.37 -14.79 5.94
N LEU A 415 13.11 -15.02 6.33
CA LEU A 415 12.53 -14.39 7.54
C LEU A 415 13.38 -14.65 8.80
N VAL A 416 13.95 -15.85 8.89
CA VAL A 416 14.83 -16.25 10.01
C VAL A 416 16.08 -15.36 10.07
N ASP A 417 16.73 -15.16 8.93
CA ASP A 417 17.92 -14.32 8.83
C ASP A 417 17.57 -12.84 9.05
N PHE A 418 16.38 -12.43 8.61
CA PHE A 418 15.86 -11.08 8.81
C PHE A 418 15.73 -10.75 10.30
N ILE A 419 15.05 -11.62 11.05
CA ILE A 419 14.87 -11.47 12.50
C ILE A 419 16.22 -11.44 13.22
N GLY A 420 17.15 -12.32 12.81
CA GLY A 420 18.48 -12.33 13.38
C GLY A 420 19.25 -11.02 13.16
N ARG A 421 19.12 -10.41 11.98
CA ARG A 421 19.71 -9.09 11.71
C ARG A 421 19.02 -7.99 12.47
N ILE A 422 17.69 -7.98 12.56
CA ILE A 422 16.97 -7.01 13.37
C ILE A 422 17.51 -7.00 14.80
N MET A 423 17.64 -8.16 15.44
CA MET A 423 18.15 -8.27 16.81
C MET A 423 19.53 -7.61 17.01
N LEU A 424 20.37 -7.59 15.98
CA LEU A 424 21.69 -6.94 16.02
C LEU A 424 21.64 -5.44 15.80
N TYR A 425 20.60 -4.94 15.14
CA TYR A 425 20.42 -3.53 14.77
C TYR A 425 19.49 -2.77 15.71
N LEU A 426 18.78 -3.46 16.61
CA LEU A 426 18.02 -2.80 17.67
C LEU A 426 18.97 -2.02 18.59
N ASN A 427 18.58 -0.80 18.94
CA ASN A 427 19.30 -0.01 19.93
C ASN A 427 19.22 -0.71 21.29
N PRO A 428 20.33 -1.13 21.89
CA PRO A 428 20.28 -1.85 23.15
C PRO A 428 19.81 -0.92 24.28
N THR A 429 18.92 -1.40 25.14
CA THR A 429 18.37 -0.63 26.26
C THR A 429 18.94 -1.10 27.59
N THR A 430 19.33 -0.17 28.45
CA THR A 430 19.85 -0.46 29.80
C THR A 430 18.75 -0.72 30.82
N ILE A 431 17.51 -0.38 30.49
CA ILE A 431 16.38 -0.44 31.41
C ILE A 431 15.76 -1.84 31.35
N ALA A 432 15.51 -2.40 32.54
CA ALA A 432 14.79 -3.67 32.68
C ALA A 432 13.39 -3.58 32.02
N PRO A 433 12.87 -4.69 31.47
CA PRO A 433 11.68 -4.73 30.61
C PRO A 433 10.34 -4.28 31.24
N GLU A 434 10.34 -3.79 32.48
CA GLU A 434 9.15 -3.42 33.25
C GLU A 434 8.90 -1.90 33.33
N ALA A 435 9.77 -1.06 32.78
CA ALA A 435 9.62 0.40 32.83
C ALA A 435 8.98 0.98 31.55
N GLU A 436 8.01 1.87 31.72
CA GLU A 436 7.28 2.63 30.69
C GLU A 436 8.18 3.65 29.94
N HIS A 437 9.24 3.18 29.27
CA HIS A 437 10.04 3.98 28.36
C HIS A 437 9.78 3.56 26.91
N ASP A 438 9.43 4.51 26.04
CA ASP A 438 8.94 4.28 24.68
C ASP A 438 9.84 3.37 23.81
N GLU A 439 11.16 3.50 23.90
CA GLU A 439 12.10 2.73 23.08
C GLU A 439 12.34 1.31 23.62
N ALA A 440 12.46 1.15 24.94
CA ALA A 440 12.57 -0.17 25.59
C ALA A 440 11.29 -0.99 25.40
N SER A 441 10.12 -0.34 25.49
CA SER A 441 8.83 -0.95 25.19
C SER A 441 8.73 -1.39 23.72
N SER A 442 9.18 -0.56 22.78
CA SER A 442 9.15 -0.86 21.34
C SER A 442 10.04 -2.04 20.94
N ASN A 443 11.27 -2.10 21.45
CA ASN A 443 12.18 -3.22 21.18
C ASN A 443 11.65 -4.53 21.76
N MET A 444 11.11 -4.51 22.98
CA MET A 444 10.55 -5.69 23.63
C MET A 444 9.30 -6.19 22.90
N ARG A 445 8.42 -5.28 22.48
CA ARG A 445 7.28 -5.61 21.62
C ARG A 445 7.75 -6.35 20.37
N LEU A 446 8.70 -5.80 19.62
CA LEU A 446 9.23 -6.46 18.43
C LEU A 446 9.80 -7.86 18.69
N LEU A 447 10.54 -8.04 19.80
CA LEU A 447 11.10 -9.33 20.17
C LEU A 447 10.02 -10.37 20.51
N TRP A 448 8.97 -9.96 21.24
CA TRP A 448 7.82 -10.82 21.52
C TRP A 448 7.08 -11.22 20.24
N GLU A 449 6.96 -10.29 19.30
CA GLU A 449 6.33 -10.56 18.02
C GLU A 449 7.13 -11.53 17.16
N CYS A 450 8.46 -11.38 17.13
CA CYS A 450 9.33 -12.35 16.51
C CYS A 450 9.14 -13.75 17.12
N GLU A 451 9.03 -13.84 18.45
CA GLU A 451 8.75 -15.10 19.14
C GLU A 451 7.37 -15.67 18.75
N HIS A 452 6.34 -14.82 18.70
CA HIS A 452 4.97 -15.20 18.38
C HIS A 452 4.83 -15.71 16.94
N ILE A 453 5.40 -14.99 15.96
CA ILE A 453 5.47 -15.43 14.56
C ILE A 453 6.13 -16.81 14.45
N PHE A 454 7.26 -17.04 15.15
CA PHE A 454 7.93 -18.33 15.10
C PHE A 454 7.16 -19.45 15.80
N LYS A 455 6.42 -19.16 16.88
CA LYS A 455 5.49 -20.13 17.47
C LYS A 455 4.44 -20.53 16.44
N ALA A 456 3.88 -19.59 15.69
CA ALA A 456 2.91 -19.90 14.64
C ALA A 456 3.53 -20.70 13.47
N ILE A 457 4.76 -20.37 13.05
CA ILE A 457 5.50 -21.10 12.01
C ILE A 457 5.73 -22.57 12.42
N ARG A 458 6.06 -22.82 13.69
CA ARG A 458 6.32 -24.19 14.19
C ARG A 458 5.12 -25.11 14.12
N LEU A 459 3.92 -24.53 14.15
CA LEU A 459 2.66 -25.26 14.04
C LEU A 459 2.33 -25.63 12.60
N LEU A 460 3.02 -25.06 11.59
CA LEU A 460 2.81 -25.39 10.19
C LEU A 460 3.42 -26.78 9.84
N PRO A 461 2.65 -27.67 9.19
CA PRO A 461 3.18 -28.91 8.64
C PRO A 461 3.94 -28.69 7.31
N PRO A 462 4.84 -29.61 6.94
CA PRO A 462 5.39 -30.69 7.75
C PRO A 462 6.56 -30.18 8.62
N HIS A 463 6.63 -30.64 9.86
CA HIS A 463 7.71 -30.27 10.79
C HIS A 463 9.12 -30.65 10.28
N GLY A 464 9.21 -31.58 9.33
CA GLY A 464 10.47 -31.96 8.68
C GLY A 464 11.13 -30.81 7.92
N VAL A 465 10.36 -29.98 7.21
CA VAL A 465 10.91 -28.87 6.40
C VAL A 465 11.64 -27.84 7.28
N LEU A 466 11.04 -27.50 8.42
CA LEU A 466 11.66 -26.57 9.37
C LEU A 466 12.93 -27.15 9.99
N LYS A 467 12.92 -28.46 10.30
CA LYS A 467 14.11 -29.17 10.80
C LYS A 467 15.23 -29.17 9.77
N ASP A 468 14.95 -29.54 8.52
CA ASP A 468 15.92 -29.61 7.43
C ASP A 468 16.55 -28.24 7.15
N TYR A 469 15.74 -27.16 7.23
CA TYR A 469 16.23 -25.79 7.15
C TYR A 469 17.25 -25.48 8.25
N PHE A 470 16.92 -25.76 9.52
CA PHE A 470 17.84 -25.49 10.63
C PHE A 470 19.08 -26.38 10.63
N ASP A 471 18.98 -27.62 10.14
CA ASP A 471 20.12 -28.51 9.96
C ASP A 471 21.07 -27.97 8.87
N THR A 472 20.51 -27.40 7.81
CA THR A 472 21.29 -26.72 6.74
C THR A 472 21.92 -25.41 7.22
N CYS A 473 21.17 -24.59 7.96
CA CYS A 473 21.63 -23.28 8.46
C CYS A 473 22.43 -23.37 9.78
N GLY A 474 22.65 -24.58 10.32
CA GLY A 474 23.06 -24.81 11.70
C GLY A 474 24.27 -24.00 12.16
N MET A 475 25.32 -23.91 11.34
CA MET A 475 26.52 -23.13 11.70
C MET A 475 26.27 -21.62 11.75
N SER A 476 25.48 -21.09 10.80
CA SER A 476 25.14 -19.66 10.77
C SER A 476 24.23 -19.28 11.94
N TRP A 477 23.28 -20.17 12.29
CA TRP A 477 22.38 -20.01 13.43
C TRP A 477 23.14 -19.87 14.76
N TRP A 478 24.09 -20.78 15.01
CA TRP A 478 24.88 -20.77 16.23
C TRP A 478 25.83 -19.59 16.31
N LYS A 479 26.37 -19.10 15.18
CA LYS A 479 27.21 -17.90 15.18
C LYS A 479 26.48 -16.70 15.77
N LEU A 480 25.23 -16.47 15.37
CA LEU A 480 24.43 -15.39 15.94
C LEU A 480 24.11 -15.63 17.41
N TYR A 481 23.73 -16.85 17.79
CA TYR A 481 23.50 -17.19 19.20
C TYR A 481 24.72 -16.88 20.08
N TRP A 482 25.92 -17.31 19.68
CA TRP A 482 27.14 -17.05 20.44
C TRP A 482 27.54 -15.58 20.46
N HIS A 483 27.22 -14.85 19.41
CA HIS A 483 27.41 -13.41 19.41
C HIS A 483 26.50 -12.73 20.44
N LEU A 484 25.20 -13.04 20.43
CA LEU A 484 24.24 -12.55 21.42
C LEU A 484 24.62 -12.98 22.86
N ASP A 485 25.12 -14.21 23.03
CA ASP A 485 25.63 -14.71 24.30
C ASP A 485 26.82 -13.89 24.80
N SER A 486 27.80 -13.62 23.93
CA SER A 486 28.94 -12.77 24.27
C SER A 486 28.54 -11.34 24.60
N LEU A 487 27.49 -10.79 23.98
CA LEU A 487 26.94 -9.47 24.30
C LEU A 487 26.12 -9.47 25.60
N SER A 488 25.70 -10.64 26.05
CA SER A 488 25.00 -10.84 27.32
C SER A 488 25.93 -11.09 28.52
N GLU A 489 27.25 -11.02 28.30
CA GLU A 489 28.24 -11.01 29.36
C GLU A 489 28.45 -9.56 29.86
N PRO A 490 28.57 -9.33 31.18
CA PRO A 490 28.69 -7.99 31.74
C PRO A 490 29.93 -7.26 31.19
N PRO A 491 29.80 -6.00 30.72
CA PRO A 491 30.94 -5.25 30.22
C PRO A 491 31.90 -4.87 31.37
N ASN A 492 33.20 -4.86 31.08
CA ASN A 492 34.20 -4.41 32.06
C ASN A 492 34.24 -2.87 32.23
N LEU A 493 33.62 -2.08 31.35
CA LEU A 493 33.82 -0.62 31.23
C LEU A 493 32.61 0.16 30.64
N GLY A 494 31.40 0.12 31.22
CA GLY A 494 30.30 1.02 30.79
C GLY A 494 28.86 0.54 31.04
N LEU A 495 27.89 1.23 30.39
CA LEU A 495 26.43 0.97 30.41
C LEU A 495 26.12 -0.53 30.27
N ASP A 496 25.27 -1.07 31.15
CA ASP A 496 24.93 -2.49 31.19
C ASP A 496 23.73 -2.82 30.29
N PHE A 497 24.02 -3.34 29.09
CA PHE A 497 23.02 -3.84 28.14
C PHE A 497 22.78 -5.35 28.27
N THR A 498 23.37 -6.01 29.27
CA THR A 498 23.24 -7.45 29.50
C THR A 498 21.80 -7.94 29.52
N PRO A 499 20.84 -7.27 30.21
CA PRO A 499 19.46 -7.73 30.26
C PRO A 499 18.80 -7.80 28.87
N PHE A 500 19.05 -6.80 28.02
CA PHE A 500 18.52 -6.72 26.66
C PHE A 500 19.03 -7.89 25.80
N TYR A 501 20.34 -8.11 25.76
CA TYR A 501 20.91 -9.19 24.94
C TYR A 501 20.56 -10.59 25.47
N LYS A 502 20.31 -10.75 26.78
CA LYS A 502 19.74 -11.99 27.33
C LYS A 502 18.35 -12.29 26.73
N VAL A 503 17.49 -11.28 26.58
CA VAL A 503 16.18 -11.46 25.94
C VAL A 503 16.37 -11.85 24.47
N CYS A 504 17.16 -11.11 23.69
CA CYS A 504 17.43 -11.44 22.29
C CYS A 504 17.95 -12.88 22.12
N LYS A 505 18.93 -13.27 22.96
CA LYS A 505 19.49 -14.62 22.99
C LYS A 505 18.41 -15.68 23.25
N ASN A 506 17.54 -15.45 24.23
CA ASN A 506 16.48 -16.39 24.61
C ASN A 506 15.42 -16.52 23.51
N VAL A 507 15.01 -15.40 22.91
CA VAL A 507 14.08 -15.39 21.77
C VAL A 507 14.70 -16.14 20.58
N TRP A 508 15.96 -15.85 20.24
CA TRP A 508 16.69 -16.55 19.18
C TRP A 508 16.77 -18.06 19.46
N LEU A 509 17.23 -18.47 20.64
CA LEU A 509 17.27 -19.89 21.03
C LEU A 509 15.89 -20.54 20.95
N GLY A 510 14.86 -19.80 21.37
CA GLY A 510 13.47 -20.19 21.38
C GLY A 510 12.86 -20.43 20.00
N MET A 511 13.50 -20.04 18.89
CA MET A 511 12.99 -20.21 17.52
C MET A 511 13.35 -21.57 16.91
N ARG A 512 14.45 -22.22 17.31
CA ARG A 512 14.86 -23.51 16.73
C ARG A 512 14.12 -24.72 17.35
N PRO A 513 13.35 -25.52 16.58
CA PRO A 513 12.65 -26.68 17.11
C PRO A 513 13.62 -27.76 17.58
N GLY A 514 13.37 -28.35 18.75
CA GLY A 514 13.99 -29.63 19.14
C GLY A 514 15.51 -29.60 19.36
N VAL A 515 16.07 -28.50 19.86
CA VAL A 515 17.49 -28.47 20.23
C VAL A 515 17.73 -29.36 21.46
N GLY A 516 18.11 -30.62 21.21
CA GLY A 516 19.08 -31.27 22.10
C GLY A 516 20.37 -30.46 22.08
N GLN A 517 21.06 -30.37 23.22
CA GLN A 517 22.39 -29.75 23.31
C GLN A 517 23.24 -30.19 22.12
N ILE A 518 23.54 -29.27 21.20
CA ILE A 518 24.59 -29.55 20.24
C ILE A 518 25.87 -29.54 21.04
N TYR A 519 26.56 -30.67 20.99
CA TYR A 519 27.95 -30.79 21.40
C TYR A 519 28.71 -29.61 20.80
N SER A 520 29.12 -28.66 21.65
CA SER A 520 30.12 -27.66 21.26
C SER A 520 31.28 -28.44 20.66
N PRO A 521 31.59 -28.29 19.36
CA PRO A 521 32.68 -29.03 18.77
C PRO A 521 33.94 -28.73 19.58
N THR A 522 34.61 -29.78 20.03
CA THR A 522 35.83 -29.60 20.80
C THR A 522 36.98 -29.33 19.83
N CYS A 523 37.71 -28.24 20.04
CA CYS A 523 38.97 -27.92 19.40
C CYS A 523 39.83 -29.18 19.31
N LYS A 524 40.26 -29.53 18.09
CA LYS A 524 41.05 -30.73 17.85
C LYS A 524 42.51 -30.60 18.30
N TYR A 525 42.92 -29.44 18.79
CA TYR A 525 44.20 -29.29 19.48
C TYR A 525 44.11 -29.88 20.89
N ALA A 526 44.74 -31.03 21.10
CA ALA A 526 44.63 -31.81 22.34
C ALA A 526 45.09 -31.07 23.62
N ARG A 527 45.86 -30.00 23.48
CA ARG A 527 46.34 -29.16 24.60
C ARG A 527 45.64 -27.80 24.66
N CYS A 528 44.47 -27.68 24.03
CA CYS A 528 43.70 -26.45 24.11
C CYS A 528 43.23 -26.24 25.56
N PRO A 529 43.57 -25.10 26.20
CA PRO A 529 43.16 -24.84 27.59
C PRO A 529 41.65 -24.59 27.72
N SER A 530 40.97 -24.28 26.61
CA SER A 530 39.50 -24.21 26.52
C SER A 530 39.06 -24.97 25.27
N PRO A 531 38.96 -26.30 25.33
CA PRO A 531 38.74 -27.13 24.15
C PRO A 531 37.33 -26.98 23.61
N THR A 532 36.34 -26.52 24.38
CA THR A 532 35.01 -26.19 23.86
C THR A 532 35.09 -24.98 22.93
N ILE A 533 34.77 -25.15 21.65
CA ILE A 533 34.63 -24.04 20.70
C ILE A 533 33.34 -23.29 21.09
N GLN A 534 33.47 -22.34 22.01
CA GLN A 534 32.33 -21.57 22.53
C GLN A 534 31.97 -20.39 21.63
N ARG A 535 32.84 -19.95 20.70
CA ARG A 535 32.73 -18.62 20.07
C ARG A 535 32.85 -18.62 18.53
N GLY A 536 32.09 -19.49 17.85
CA GLY A 536 31.60 -19.31 16.46
C GLY A 536 32.59 -19.17 15.28
N LEU A 537 33.89 -18.97 15.52
CA LEU A 537 34.94 -18.97 14.50
C LEU A 537 35.59 -20.35 14.46
N GLU A 538 35.07 -21.21 13.60
CA GLU A 538 35.70 -22.48 13.27
C GLU A 538 36.81 -22.24 12.24
N TYR A 539 38.06 -22.45 12.65
CA TYR A 539 39.18 -22.49 11.73
C TYR A 539 39.36 -23.93 11.24
N TYR A 540 39.37 -24.12 9.93
CA TYR A 540 39.56 -25.44 9.32
C TYR A 540 41.01 -25.64 8.89
N CYS A 541 41.57 -26.83 9.12
CA CYS A 541 42.86 -27.16 8.52
C CYS A 541 42.76 -27.10 6.98
N GLY A 542 43.52 -26.20 6.35
CA GLY A 542 43.48 -26.01 4.88
C GLY A 542 43.88 -27.25 4.06
N HIS A 543 44.51 -28.25 4.69
CA HIS A 543 44.90 -29.50 4.03
C HIS A 543 43.85 -30.62 4.09
N CYS A 544 43.04 -30.69 5.15
CA CYS A 544 42.10 -31.80 5.34
C CYS A 544 40.63 -31.39 5.45
N ILE A 545 40.33 -30.11 5.68
CA ILE A 545 38.98 -29.50 5.79
C ILE A 545 38.10 -30.10 6.92
N LYS A 546 38.48 -31.25 7.51
CA LYS A 546 37.72 -31.99 8.52
C LYS A 546 38.05 -31.65 9.97
N ARG A 547 39.17 -30.96 10.22
CA ARG A 547 39.59 -30.59 11.59
C ARG A 547 39.23 -29.15 11.90
N THR A 548 38.49 -28.94 12.98
CA THR A 548 38.07 -27.64 13.51
C THR A 548 38.91 -27.22 14.71
N TYR A 549 39.25 -25.93 14.75
CA TYR A 549 40.05 -25.31 15.80
C TYR A 549 39.36 -24.04 16.32
N CYS A 550 39.48 -23.77 17.63
CA CYS A 550 38.87 -22.60 18.26
C CYS A 550 39.60 -21.27 17.96
N SER A 551 40.80 -21.31 17.38
CA SER A 551 41.58 -20.13 17.00
C SER A 551 42.62 -20.46 15.93
N ILE A 552 43.12 -19.44 15.22
CA ILE A 552 44.27 -19.54 14.30
C ILE A 552 45.49 -20.13 15.02
N GLN A 553 45.71 -19.74 16.28
CA GLN A 553 46.82 -20.28 17.08
C GLN A 553 46.67 -21.78 17.37
N CYS A 554 45.46 -22.27 17.58
CA CYS A 554 45.22 -23.71 17.72
C CYS A 554 45.31 -24.45 16.39
N GLN A 555 45.01 -23.78 15.26
CA GLN A 555 45.14 -24.34 13.91
C GLN A 555 46.61 -24.47 13.46
N GLN A 556 47.46 -23.55 13.92
CA GLN A 556 48.90 -23.51 13.62
C GLN A 556 49.75 -24.48 14.47
N LYS A 557 49.16 -25.09 15.50
CA LYS A 557 49.79 -26.05 16.42
C LYS A 557 49.26 -27.45 16.18
#